data_AF-A0A353TE53-F1
#
_entry.id   AF-A0A353TE53-F1
#
_cell.length_a   1.000
_cell.length_b   1.000
_cell.length_c   1.000
_cell.angle_alpha   90.00
_cell.angle_beta   90.00
_cell.angle_gamma   90.00
#
_symmetry.space_group_name_H-M   'P 1'
#
loop_
_entity.id
_entity.type
_entity.pdbx_description
1 polymer ?
#
loop_
_entity_poly.entity_id
_entity_poly.type
_entity_poly.pdbx_seq_one_letter_code
_entity_poly.pdbx_strand_id
1 'polypeptide(L)'
;QGLYGFAGYFMFQNIFNVLTPEITFFQSMATLAAGLALGFIGLLSAIRQGQVCANGVVSIGQGHDAFGNTLILAVFPELYAIVALAAAFLIGSAIAV
;
A
#
# COMPACT_ATOMS: atom_id res chain seq x y z
N GLN A 1 -4.42 2.76 -3.06
CA GLN A 1 -3.49 1.65 -3.40
C GLN A 1 -2.44 1.97 -4.47
N GLY A 2 -2.78 2.29 -5.72
CA GLY A 2 -1.77 2.59 -6.76
C GLY A 2 -0.79 3.70 -6.40
N LEU A 3 -1.26 4.75 -5.70
CA LEU A 3 -0.42 5.84 -5.20
C LEU A 3 0.66 5.37 -4.22
N TYR A 4 0.39 4.35 -3.40
CA TYR A 4 1.39 3.83 -2.46
C TYR A 4 2.49 3.05 -3.15
N GLY A 5 2.16 2.25 -4.18
CA GLY A 5 3.17 1.59 -5.00
C GLY A 5 4.11 2.59 -5.67
N PHE A 6 3.53 3.67 -6.21
CA PHE A 6 4.28 4.78 -6.80
C PHE A 6 5.14 5.52 -5.77
N ALA A 7 4.59 5.83 -4.60
CA ALA A 7 5.32 6.43 -3.50
C ALA A 7 6.46 5.53 -3.02
N GLY A 8 6.22 4.22 -2.91
CA GLY A 8 7.24 3.23 -2.58
C GLY A 8 8.40 3.25 -3.57
N TYR A 9 8.13 3.24 -4.87
CA TYR A 9 9.18 3.34 -5.88
C TYR A 9 10.02 4.60 -5.73
N PHE A 10 9.39 5.77 -5.66
CA PHE A 10 10.12 7.03 -5.52
C PHE A 10 10.81 7.22 -4.18
N MET A 11 10.34 6.56 -3.14
CA MET A 11 11.01 6.52 -1.86
C MET A 11 12.34 5.77 -1.98
N PHE A 12 12.37 4.59 -2.60
CA PHE A 12 13.64 3.88 -2.81
C PHE A 12 14.57 4.61 -3.82
N GLN A 13 14.01 5.28 -4.83
CA GLN A 13 14.80 6.01 -5.83
C GLN A 13 15.34 7.35 -5.31
N ASN A 14 14.48 8.24 -4.82
CA ASN A 14 14.84 9.65 -4.53
C ASN A 14 15.17 9.90 -3.07
N ILE A 15 14.53 9.20 -2.13
CA ILE A 15 14.75 9.41 -0.69
C ILE A 15 15.95 8.59 -0.23
N PHE A 16 15.95 7.29 -0.53
CA PHE A 16 17.00 6.38 -0.09
C PHE A 16 18.17 6.24 -1.08
N ASN A 17 18.01 6.69 -2.33
CA ASN A 17 19.04 6.63 -3.38
C ASN A 17 19.66 5.23 -3.57
N VAL A 18 18.86 4.17 -3.39
CA VAL A 18 19.33 2.78 -3.47
C VAL A 18 19.31 2.25 -4.92
N LEU A 19 18.45 2.80 -5.79
CA LEU A 19 18.33 2.39 -7.19
C LEU A 19 19.42 3.02 -8.07
N THR A 20 20.68 2.64 -7.83
CA THR A 20 21.84 3.07 -8.61
C THR A 20 22.51 1.88 -9.30
N PRO A 21 23.39 2.11 -10.29
CA PRO A 21 24.16 1.03 -10.91
C PRO A 21 25.08 0.28 -9.93
N GLU A 22 25.43 0.91 -8.81
CA GLU A 22 26.31 0.35 -7.77
C GLU A 22 25.54 -0.39 -6.66
N ILE A 23 24.23 -0.65 -6.87
CA ILE A 23 23.39 -1.35 -5.90
C ILE A 23 23.96 -2.72 -5.56
N THR A 24 24.12 -2.99 -4.27
CA THR A 24 24.60 -4.29 -3.80
C THR A 24 23.54 -5.38 -4.01
N PHE A 25 23.97 -6.64 -4.08
CA PHE A 25 23.03 -7.77 -4.17
C PHE A 25 22.04 -7.81 -2.99
N PHE A 26 22.49 -7.45 -1.79
CA PHE A 26 21.63 -7.38 -0.62
C PHE A 26 20.57 -6.27 -0.73
N GLN A 27 20.97 -5.07 -1.17
CA GLN A 27 20.05 -3.95 -1.38
C GLN A 27 19.02 -4.24 -2.48
N SER A 28 19.41 -4.89 -3.57
CA SER A 28 18.50 -5.24 -4.65
C SER A 28 17.47 -6.29 -4.23
N MET A 29 17.89 -7.32 -3.49
CA MET A 29 16.98 -8.31 -2.91
C MET A 29 16.00 -7.68 -1.91
N ALA A 30 16.48 -6.79 -1.04
CA ALA A 30 15.64 -6.07 -0.07
C ALA A 30 14.63 -5.15 -0.75
N THR A 31 15.05 -4.43 -1.79
CA THR A 31 14.16 -3.56 -2.60
C THR A 31 13.08 -4.38 -3.32
N LEU A 32 13.46 -5.52 -3.91
CA LEU A 32 12.50 -6.44 -4.55
C LEU A 32 11.50 -6.99 -3.54
N ALA A 33 11.96 -7.44 -2.37
CA ALA A 33 11.09 -7.95 -1.30
C ALA A 33 10.12 -6.87 -0.81
N ALA A 34 10.59 -5.63 -0.60
CA ALA A 34 9.76 -4.50 -0.21
C ALA A 34 8.70 -4.18 -1.27
N GLY A 35 9.10 -4.15 -2.55
CA GLY A 35 8.20 -3.88 -3.67
C GLY A 35 7.12 -4.96 -3.84
N LEU A 36 7.49 -6.24 -3.74
CA LEU A 36 6.54 -7.35 -3.79
C LEU A 36 5.57 -7.31 -2.61
N ALA A 37 6.07 -7.13 -1.39
CA ALA A 37 5.23 -7.04 -0.20
C ALA A 37 4.21 -5.88 -0.31
N LEU A 38 4.68 -4.70 -0.70
CA LEU A 38 3.81 -3.53 -0.92
C LEU A 38 2.78 -3.77 -2.03
N GLY A 39 3.20 -4.38 -3.14
CA GLY A 39 2.34 -4.70 -4.27
C GLY A 39 1.23 -5.69 -3.92
N PHE A 40 1.59 -6.81 -3.29
CA PHE A 40 0.60 -7.84 -2.90
C PHE A 40 -0.36 -7.35 -1.82
N ILE A 41 0.14 -6.70 -0.77
CA ILE A 41 -0.73 -6.18 0.29
C ILE A 41 -1.63 -5.07 -0.24
N GLY A 42 -1.09 -4.17 -1.08
CA GLY A 42 -1.88 -3.14 -1.75
C GLY A 42 -2.98 -3.71 -2.65
N LEU A 43 -2.70 -4.78 -3.39
CA LEU A 43 -3.70 -5.46 -4.22
C LEU A 43 -4.83 -6.07 -3.37
N LEU A 44 -4.48 -6.82 -2.32
CA LEU A 44 -5.46 -7.44 -1.43
C LEU A 44 -6.30 -6.40 -0.70
N SER A 45 -5.68 -5.31 -0.24
CA SER A 45 -6.35 -4.17 0.38
C SER A 45 -7.35 -3.51 -0.59
N ALA A 46 -6.94 -3.24 -1.84
CA ALA A 46 -7.81 -2.65 -2.87
C ALA A 46 -9.07 -3.48 -3.10
N ILE A 47 -8.92 -4.80 -3.21
CA ILE A 47 -10.05 -5.71 -3.46
C ILE A 47 -11.07 -5.62 -2.33
N ARG A 48 -10.61 -5.65 -1.07
CA ARG A 48 -11.50 -5.57 0.10
C ARG A 48 -12.14 -4.19 0.24
N GLN A 49 -11.40 -3.13 -0.02
CA GLN A 49 -11.95 -1.77 0.00
C GLN A 49 -13.03 -1.59 -1.07
N GLY A 50 -12.79 -2.08 -2.29
CA GLY A 50 -13.77 -2.06 -3.37
C GLY A 50 -15.05 -2.83 -3.01
N GLN A 51 -14.92 -4.00 -2.38
CA GLN A 51 -16.07 -4.77 -1.89
C GLN A 51 -16.88 -4.02 -0.82
N VAL A 52 -16.22 -3.39 0.16
CA VAL A 52 -16.90 -2.60 1.19
C VAL A 52 -17.66 -1.42 0.58
N CYS A 53 -17.02 -0.68 -0.32
CA CYS A 53 -17.66 0.45 -0.99
C CYS A 53 -18.83 0.02 -1.89
N ALA A 54 -18.69 -1.08 -2.64
CA ALA A 54 -19.75 -1.61 -3.49
C ALA A 54 -20.98 -2.05 -2.66
N ASN A 55 -20.75 -2.76 -1.56
CA ASN A 55 -21.81 -3.16 -0.64
C ASN A 55 -22.50 -1.96 0.02
N GLY A 56 -21.72 -0.91 0.34
CA GLY A 56 -22.27 0.35 0.84
C GLY A 56 -23.21 1.03 -0.15
N VAL A 57 -22.84 1.11 -1.43
CA VAL A 57 -23.71 1.66 -2.49
C VAL A 57 -25.02 0.87 -2.62
N VAL A 58 -24.94 -0.46 -2.59
CA VAL A 58 -26.14 -1.32 -2.62
C VAL A 58 -27.04 -1.06 -1.39
N SER A 59 -26.46 -0.97 -0.20
CA SER A 59 -27.20 -0.71 1.03
C SER A 59 -27.89 0.66 1.02
N ILE A 60 -27.22 1.70 0.53
CA ILE A 60 -27.81 3.03 0.36
C ILE A 60 -28.95 2.99 -0.67
N GLY A 61 -28.76 2.27 -1.77
CA GLY A 61 -29.80 2.07 -2.80
C GLY A 61 -31.05 1.34 -2.30
N GLN A 62 -30.92 0.55 -1.22
CA GLN A 62 -32.04 -0.14 -0.55
C GLN A 62 -32.74 0.72 0.51
N GLY A 63 -32.32 1.98 0.69
CA GLY A 63 -32.93 2.92 1.64
C GLY A 63 -32.34 2.84 3.06
N HIS A 64 -31.23 2.12 3.27
CA HIS A 64 -30.52 2.12 4.55
C HIS A 64 -29.60 3.34 4.67
N ASP A 65 -29.56 3.95 5.86
CA ASP A 65 -28.55 4.96 6.18
C ASP A 65 -27.18 4.31 6.47
N ALA A 66 -26.51 3.90 5.40
CA ALA A 66 -25.26 3.15 5.47
C ALA A 66 -24.03 3.96 5.01
N PHE A 67 -24.19 5.24 4.65
CA PHE A 67 -23.10 6.04 4.09
C PHE A 67 -21.93 6.20 5.08
N GLY A 68 -22.20 6.67 6.30
CA GLY A 68 -21.17 6.88 7.32
C GLY A 68 -20.49 5.57 7.72
N ASN A 69 -21.27 4.51 7.94
CA ASN A 69 -20.74 3.18 8.28
C ASN A 69 -19.86 2.62 7.16
N THR A 70 -20.25 2.80 5.89
CA THR A 70 -19.44 2.37 4.74
C THR A 70 -18.10 3.09 4.71
N LEU A 71 -18.09 4.42 4.93
CA LEU A 71 -16.85 5.19 4.96
C LEU A 71 -15.91 4.72 6.06
N ILE A 72 -16.43 4.54 7.29
CA ILE A 72 -15.63 4.05 8.42
C ILE A 72 -15.07 2.66 8.11
N LEU A 73 -15.90 1.76 7.59
CA LEU A 73 -15.49 0.40 7.28
C LEU A 73 -14.47 0.32 6.13
N ALA A 74 -14.55 1.23 5.16
CA ALA A 74 -13.62 1.30 4.02
C ALA A 74 -12.20 1.72 4.43
N VAL A 75 -12.04 2.43 5.56
CA VAL A 75 -10.73 2.81 6.09
C VAL A 75 -9.95 1.62 6.64
N PHE A 76 -10.61 0.56 7.14
CA PHE A 76 -9.89 -0.60 7.67
C PHE A 76 -9.05 -1.31 6.61
N PRO A 77 -9.58 -1.66 5.42
CA PRO A 77 -8.77 -2.12 4.31
C PRO A 77 -7.63 -1.16 3.94
N GLU A 78 -7.88 0.15 3.93
CA GLU A 78 -6.87 1.17 3.58
C GLU A 78 -5.67 1.12 4.54
N LEU A 79 -5.91 0.93 5.85
CA LEU A 79 -4.85 0.89 6.86
C LEU A 79 -3.80 -0.19 6.57
N TYR A 80 -4.19 -1.36 6.03
CA TYR A 80 -3.25 -2.42 5.69
C TYR A 80 -2.23 -2.00 4.63
N ALA A 81 -2.65 -1.19 3.67
CA ALA A 81 -1.75 -0.72 2.63
C ALA A 81 -0.81 0.39 3.13
N ILE A 82 -1.31 1.26 4.02
CA ILE A 82 -0.47 2.25 4.71
C ILE A 82 0.61 1.53 5.54
N VAL A 83 0.24 0.46 6.26
CA VAL A 83 1.18 -0.36 7.03
C VAL A 83 2.21 -1.03 6.12
N ALA A 84 1.80 -1.53 4.95
CA ALA A 84 2.73 -2.10 3.97
C ALA A 84 3.73 -1.06 3.44
N LEU A 85 3.28 0.17 3.19
CA LEU A 85 4.16 1.27 2.79
C LEU A 85 5.13 1.63 3.92
N ALA A 86 4.66 1.67 5.17
CA ALA A 86 5.52 1.89 6.33
C ALA A 86 6.58 0.78 6.49
N ALA A 87 6.21 -0.49 6.26
CA ALA A 87 7.15 -1.60 6.25
C ALA A 87 8.21 -1.43 5.14
N ALA A 88 7.80 -1.04 3.93
CA ALA A 88 8.71 -0.74 2.84
C ALA A 88 9.66 0.44 3.19
N PHE A 89 9.18 1.46 3.90
CA PHE A 89 9.99 2.57 4.39
C PHE A 89 11.05 2.10 5.41
N LEU A 90 10.67 1.23 6.34
CA LEU A 90 11.60 0.66 7.32
C LEU A 90 12.69 -0.19 6.65
N ILE A 91 12.32 -0.99 5.64
CA ILE A 91 13.29 -1.75 4.84
C ILE A 91 14.26 -0.80 4.13
N GLY A 92 13.74 0.21 3.43
CA GLY A 92 14.56 1.19 2.73
C GLY A 92 15.52 1.94 3.65
N SER A 93 15.02 2.34 4.83
CA SER A 93 15.84 3.02 5.85
C SER A 93 16.94 2.13 6.43
N ALA A 94 16.72 0.82 6.50
CA ALA A 94 17.72 -0.13 7.02
C ALA A 94 18.85 -0.43 6.02
N ILE A 95 18.60 -0.26 4.71
CA ILE A 95 19.57 -0.57 3.64
C ILE A 95 20.19 0.68 2.99
N ALA A 96 19.63 1.86 3.27
CA ALA A 96 20.20 3.15 2.91
C ALA A 96 21.38 3.43 3.85
N VAL A 97 22.58 3.05 3.41
CA VAL A 97 23.87 3.32 4.07
C VAL A 97 24.68 4.25 3.19
#